data_AF-A0A351HY14-F1
#
_entry.id   AF-A0A351HY14-F1
#
_cell.length_a   1.000
_cell.length_b   1.000
_cell.length_c   1.000
_cell.angle_alpha   90.00
_cell.angle_beta   90.00
_cell.angle_gamma   90.00
#
_symmetry.space_group_name_H-M   'P 1'
#
loop_
_entity.id
_entity.type
_entity.pdbx_description
1 polymer ?
#
loop_
_entity_poly.entity_id
_entity_poly.type
_entity_poly.pdbx_seq_one_letter_code
_entity_poly.pdbx_strand_id
1 'polypeptide(L)'
;MSQEVLEVLKETDAFLEGHFLLSSGKHSDQYVQCAKVLRFPDAAAKVLAPVVEQLKALEIDKVVGPAMGGVIVSYEIGRQLGKESIFTERKDGLMELRRGFEIKPGERV
;
A
#
# COMPACT_ATOMS: atom_id res chain seq x y z
N MET A 1 -5.11 11.46 9.91
CA MET A 1 -4.75 10.06 10.27
C MET A 1 -5.52 9.73 11.54
N SER A 2 -6.17 8.56 11.64
CA SER A 2 -6.80 8.20 12.91
C SER A 2 -5.73 8.03 13.98
N GLN A 3 -6.08 8.34 15.22
CA GLN A 3 -5.16 8.25 16.36
C GLN A 3 -4.60 6.82 16.50
N GLU A 4 -5.46 5.82 16.30
CA GLU A 4 -5.09 4.40 16.34
C GLU A 4 -4.05 4.01 15.26
N VAL A 5 -4.19 4.51 14.03
CA VAL A 5 -3.19 4.24 12.97
C VAL A 5 -1.85 4.87 13.31
N LEU A 6 -1.86 6.10 13.84
CA LEU A 6 -0.63 6.78 14.25
C LEU A 6 0.09 6.03 15.36
N GLU A 7 -0.66 5.47 16.32
CA GLU A 7 -0.11 4.65 17.41
C GLU A 7 0.57 3.39 16.87
N VAL A 8 -0.09 2.64 15.99
CA VAL A 8 0.52 1.45 15.37
C VAL A 8 1.77 1.81 14.57
N LEU A 9 1.78 2.95 13.87
CA LEU A 9 2.97 3.42 13.15
C LEU A 9 4.11 3.79 14.10
N LYS A 10 3.82 4.33 15.28
CA LYS A 10 4.83 4.63 16.31
C LYS A 10 5.36 3.35 16.96
N GLU A 11 4.48 2.43 17.34
CA GLU A 11 4.84 1.12 17.93
C GLU A 11 5.74 0.28 17.02
N THR A 12 5.63 0.46 15.71
CA THR A 12 6.43 -0.25 14.71
C THR A 12 7.67 0.52 14.25
N ASP A 13 8.00 1.66 14.89
CA ASP A 13 9.06 2.60 14.49
C ASP A 13 8.92 3.14 13.06
N ALA A 14 7.73 3.05 12.47
CA ALA A 14 7.43 3.45 11.10
C ALA A 14 7.19 4.96 10.98
N PHE A 15 6.73 5.62 12.04
CA PHE A 15 6.60 7.08 12.10
C PHE A 15 7.89 7.71 12.61
N LEU A 16 8.56 8.48 11.74
CA LEU A 16 9.81 9.16 12.07
C LEU A 16 9.59 10.67 12.16
N GLU A 17 10.20 11.27 13.18
CA GLU A 17 10.21 12.72 13.40
C GLU A 17 11.63 13.25 13.26
N GLY A 18 11.81 14.38 12.58
CA GLY A 18 13.12 14.92 12.25
C GLY A 18 13.06 16.00 11.17
N HIS A 19 13.95 15.92 10.18
CA HIS A 19 13.95 16.82 9.03
C HIS A 19 14.29 16.02 7.77
N PHE A 20 13.32 15.88 6.88
CA PHE A 20 13.39 15.01 5.71
C PHE A 20 13.20 15.83 4.43
N LEU A 21 14.12 15.66 3.47
CA LEU A 21 13.93 16.08 2.08
C LEU A 21 13.20 14.96 1.33
N LEU A 22 11.95 15.21 0.95
CA LEU A 22 11.11 14.25 0.26
C LEU A 22 11.47 14.16 -1.23
N SER A 23 11.06 13.09 -1.90
CA SER A 23 11.26 12.91 -3.35
C SER A 23 10.61 14.00 -4.20
N SER A 24 9.63 14.74 -3.65
CA SER A 24 9.03 15.92 -4.28
C SER A 24 9.89 17.19 -4.20
N GLY A 25 11.04 17.14 -3.52
CA GLY A 25 11.88 18.29 -3.21
C GLY A 25 11.38 19.13 -2.01
N LYS A 26 10.23 18.78 -1.43
CA LYS A 26 9.69 19.46 -0.23
C LYS A 26 10.37 18.95 1.03
N HIS A 27 10.43 19.82 2.03
CA HIS A 27 10.90 19.48 3.36
C HIS A 27 9.71 19.12 4.25
N SER A 28 9.88 18.12 5.12
CA SER A 28 8.91 17.75 6.14
C SER A 28 9.63 17.38 7.43
N ASP A 29 8.98 17.66 8.55
CA ASP A 29 9.39 17.22 9.88
C ASP A 29 8.99 15.77 10.20
N GLN A 30 8.23 15.13 9.29
CA GLN A 30 7.67 13.80 9.47
C GLN A 30 7.91 12.92 8.26
N TYR A 31 8.15 11.63 8.50
CA TYR A 31 8.28 10.63 7.44
C TYR A 31 7.72 9.28 7.89
N VAL A 32 6.98 8.61 7.00
CA VAL A 32 6.47 7.26 7.24
C VAL A 32 7.28 6.24 6.47
N GLN A 33 8.03 5.41 7.17
CA GLN A 33 8.76 4.28 6.59
C GLN A 33 7.88 3.04 6.54
N CYS A 34 7.00 2.95 5.52
CA CYS A 34 5.98 1.91 5.41
C CYS A 34 6.52 0.47 5.57
N ALA A 35 7.75 0.19 5.11
CA ALA A 35 8.36 -1.14 5.26
C ALA A 35 8.45 -1.62 6.73
N LYS A 36 8.58 -0.71 7.70
CA LYS A 36 8.68 -1.06 9.13
C LYS A 36 7.37 -1.51 9.75
N VAL A 37 6.23 -0.99 9.27
CA VAL A 37 4.90 -1.46 9.68
C VAL A 37 4.45 -2.66 8.86
N LEU A 38 4.69 -2.65 7.54
CA LEU A 38 4.23 -3.69 6.62
C LEU A 38 4.89 -5.06 6.83
N ARG A 39 6.01 -5.14 7.57
CA ARG A 39 6.63 -6.41 7.97
C ARG A 39 5.81 -7.18 9.02
N PHE A 40 4.88 -6.51 9.71
CA PHE A 40 4.01 -7.13 10.71
C PHE A 40 2.60 -7.26 10.12
N PRO A 41 2.16 -8.46 9.70
CA PRO A 41 0.89 -8.64 9.00
C PRO A 41 -0.32 -8.09 9.75
N ASP A 42 -0.40 -8.30 11.07
CA ASP A 42 -1.53 -7.80 11.87
C ASP A 42 -1.53 -6.26 11.98
N ALA A 43 -0.36 -5.64 12.05
CA ALA A 43 -0.25 -4.18 12.05
C ALA A 43 -0.60 -3.61 10.68
N ALA A 44 -0.12 -4.23 9.60
CA ALA A 44 -0.48 -3.87 8.23
C ALA A 44 -2.00 -3.96 8.02
N ALA A 45 -2.62 -5.04 8.50
CA ALA A 45 -4.07 -5.24 8.42
C ALA A 45 -4.83 -4.10 9.12
N LYS A 46 -4.44 -3.76 10.36
CA LYS A 46 -5.03 -2.66 11.13
C LYS A 46 -4.86 -1.31 10.44
N VAL A 47 -3.67 -1.01 9.94
CA VAL A 47 -3.37 0.28 9.30
C VAL A 47 -4.11 0.44 7.96
N LEU A 48 -4.34 -0.66 7.24
CA LEU A 48 -5.02 -0.64 5.95
C LEU A 48 -6.54 -0.82 6.05
N ALA A 49 -7.08 -1.29 7.18
CA ALA A 49 -8.52 -1.47 7.36
C ALA A 49 -9.36 -0.21 7.08
N PRO A 50 -8.99 1.01 7.56
CA PRO A 50 -9.74 2.22 7.23
C PRO A 50 -9.77 2.54 5.74
N VAL A 51 -8.71 2.18 5.00
CA VAL A 51 -8.65 2.33 3.53
C VAL A 51 -9.58 1.32 2.88
N VAL A 52 -9.55 0.07 3.32
CA VAL A 52 -10.43 -0.99 2.84
C VAL A 52 -11.91 -0.63 3.01
N GLU A 53 -12.31 -0.07 4.16
CA GLU A 53 -13.69 0.37 4.38
C GLU A 53 -14.13 1.44 3.38
N GLN A 54 -13.25 2.37 3.01
CA GLN A 54 -13.56 3.37 1.99
C GLN A 54 -13.69 2.75 0.59
N LEU A 55 -12.90 1.72 0.31
CA LEU A 55 -12.92 1.01 -0.98
C LEU A 55 -14.15 0.13 -1.17
N LYS A 56 -14.83 -0.30 -0.10
CA LYS A 56 -16.06 -1.11 -0.20
C LYS A 56 -17.21 -0.40 -0.93
N ALA A 57 -17.21 0.93 -0.95
CA ALA A 57 -18.18 1.72 -1.72
C ALA A 57 -17.91 1.69 -3.23
N LEU A 58 -16.71 1.25 -3.64
CA LEU A 58 -16.33 1.11 -5.03
C LEU A 58 -16.59 -0.31 -5.50
N GLU A 59 -17.11 -0.43 -6.70
CA GLU A 59 -17.20 -1.72 -7.34
C GLU A 59 -15.86 -2.02 -8.03
N ILE A 60 -14.99 -2.78 -7.34
CA ILE A 60 -13.68 -3.20 -7.85
C ILE A 60 -13.64 -4.72 -8.05
N ASP A 61 -12.93 -5.14 -9.09
CA ASP A 61 -12.79 -6.54 -9.46
C ASP A 61 -11.43 -7.09 -9.04
N LYS A 62 -10.38 -6.26 -9.06
CA LYS A 62 -9.00 -6.63 -8.71
C LYS A 62 -8.24 -5.44 -8.12
N VAL A 63 -7.21 -5.72 -7.32
CA VAL A 63 -6.32 -4.70 -6.74
C VAL A 63 -4.93 -4.82 -7.38
N VAL A 64 -4.32 -3.71 -7.78
CA VAL A 64 -3.00 -3.71 -8.45
C VAL A 64 -2.01 -2.86 -7.67
N GLY A 65 -0.91 -3.47 -7.21
CA GLY A 65 0.17 -2.78 -6.50
C GLY A 65 1.40 -2.51 -7.38
N PRO A 66 1.99 -1.31 -7.39
CA PRO A 66 3.27 -1.09 -8.05
C PRO A 66 4.43 -1.60 -7.19
N ALA A 67 5.30 -2.45 -7.75
CA ALA A 67 6.44 -2.98 -7.03
C ALA A 67 7.55 -1.93 -6.78
N MET A 68 8.28 -1.99 -5.67
CA MET A 68 8.15 -3.00 -4.59
C MET A 68 7.17 -2.61 -3.48
N GLY A 69 7.09 -1.31 -3.14
CA GLY A 69 6.36 -0.85 -1.95
C GLY A 69 4.86 -1.13 -1.98
N GLY A 70 4.25 -1.17 -3.16
CA GLY A 70 2.81 -1.42 -3.33
C GLY A 70 2.40 -2.88 -3.26
N VAL A 71 3.33 -3.84 -3.36
CA VAL A 71 2.99 -5.28 -3.43
C VAL A 71 2.31 -5.76 -2.15
N ILE A 72 2.88 -5.45 -0.99
CA ILE A 72 2.33 -5.88 0.31
C ILE A 72 1.01 -5.15 0.57
N VAL A 73 0.92 -3.87 0.20
CA VAL A 73 -0.27 -3.05 0.37
C VAL A 73 -1.43 -3.59 -0.47
N SER A 74 -1.21 -3.84 -1.77
CA SER A 74 -2.26 -4.39 -2.64
C SER A 74 -2.67 -5.78 -2.20
N TYR A 75 -1.72 -6.61 -1.77
CA TYR A 75 -2.01 -7.94 -1.25
C TYR A 75 -2.92 -7.91 -0.03
N GLU A 76 -2.59 -7.07 0.97
CA GLU A 76 -3.39 -6.99 2.20
C GLU A 76 -4.77 -6.35 1.94
N ILE A 77 -4.86 -5.33 1.08
CA ILE A 77 -6.14 -4.76 0.67
C ILE A 77 -6.99 -5.80 -0.07
N GLY A 78 -6.41 -6.50 -1.06
CA GLY A 78 -7.08 -7.58 -1.77
C GLY A 78 -7.56 -8.68 -0.83
N ARG A 79 -6.73 -9.08 0.13
CA ARG A 79 -7.07 -10.06 1.17
C ARG A 79 -8.28 -9.61 1.99
N GLN A 80 -8.32 -8.37 2.48
CA GLN A 80 -9.45 -7.88 3.30
C GLN A 80 -10.73 -7.68 2.48
N LEU A 81 -10.62 -7.32 1.21
CA LEU A 81 -11.77 -7.18 0.31
C LEU A 81 -12.27 -8.51 -0.27
N GLY A 82 -11.50 -9.60 -0.13
CA GLY A 82 -11.76 -10.86 -0.82
C GLY A 82 -11.62 -10.74 -2.34
N LYS A 83 -10.70 -9.88 -2.81
CA LYS A 83 -10.44 -9.61 -4.22
C LYS A 83 -9.06 -10.11 -4.61
N GLU A 84 -8.92 -10.50 -5.87
CA GLU A 84 -7.61 -10.85 -6.41
C GLU A 84 -6.68 -9.63 -6.33
N SER A 85 -5.43 -9.85 -5.92
CA SER A 85 -4.39 -8.83 -5.91
C SER A 85 -3.24 -9.28 -6.81
N ILE A 86 -2.88 -8.42 -7.75
CA ILE A 86 -1.70 -8.57 -8.63
C ILE A 86 -0.76 -7.38 -8.45
N PHE A 87 0.40 -7.40 -9.11
CA PHE A 87 1.33 -6.29 -9.05
C PHE A 87 2.07 -6.09 -10.37
N THR A 88 2.46 -4.84 -10.62
CA THR A 88 3.38 -4.48 -11.71
C THR A 88 4.81 -4.44 -11.19
N GLU A 89 5.80 -4.68 -12.03
CA GLU A 89 7.21 -4.55 -11.68
C GLU A 89 7.99 -3.77 -12.76
N ARG A 90 9.11 -3.15 -12.38
CA ARG A 90 9.94 -2.39 -13.34
C ARG A 90 10.78 -3.34 -14.17
N LYS A 91 10.72 -3.16 -15.48
CA LYS A 91 11.65 -3.73 -16.45
C LYS A 91 12.20 -2.59 -17.31
N ASP A 92 13.52 -2.46 -17.38
CA ASP A 92 14.18 -1.42 -18.17
C ASP A 92 13.67 0.02 -17.86
N GLY A 93 13.32 0.26 -16.59
CA GLY A 93 12.78 1.54 -16.12
C GLY A 93 11.27 1.72 -16.31
N LEU A 94 10.60 0.87 -17.08
CA LEU A 94 9.15 0.93 -17.34
C LEU A 94 8.38 0.02 -16.39
N MET A 95 7.23 0.48 -15.90
CA MET A 95 6.31 -0.38 -15.13
C MET A 95 5.54 -1.28 -16.08
N GLU A 96 5.65 -2.60 -15.88
CA GLU A 96 4.98 -3.60 -16.69
C GLU A 96 4.19 -4.57 -15.81
N LEU A 97 3.06 -5.06 -16.34
CA LEU A 97 2.38 -6.22 -15.76
C LEU A 97 3.07 -7.49 -16.25
N ARG A 98 3.57 -8.31 -15.32
CA ARG A 98 4.40 -9.49 -15.61
C ARG A 98 3.84 -10.71 -14.86
N ARG A 99 4.63 -11.78 -14.75
CA ARG A 99 4.27 -13.03 -14.03
C ARG A 99 3.06 -13.80 -14.59
N GLY A 100 2.59 -13.44 -15.78
CA GLY A 100 1.38 -14.02 -16.39
C GLY A 100 0.09 -13.42 -15.82
N PHE A 101 0.16 -12.30 -15.09
CA PHE A 101 -1.02 -11.57 -14.68
C PHE A 101 -1.70 -10.91 -15.89
N GLU A 102 -3.03 -10.87 -15.85
CA GLU A 102 -3.84 -10.28 -16.89
C GLU A 102 -4.91 -9.38 -16.27
N ILE A 103 -5.25 -8.31 -16.99
CA ILE A 103 -6.42 -7.49 -16.72
C ILE A 103 -7.30 -7.59 -17.95
N LYS A 104 -8.48 -8.19 -17.81
CA LYS A 104 -9.40 -8.38 -18.92
C LYS A 104 -10.13 -7.08 -19.23
N PRO A 105 -10.50 -6.84 -20.51
CA PRO A 105 -11.32 -5.69 -20.86
C PRO A 105 -12.59 -5.63 -20.01
N GLY A 106 -12.82 -4.48 -19.36
CA GLY A 106 -13.97 -4.25 -18.49
C GLY A 106 -13.74 -4.54 -17.00
N GLU A 107 -12.63 -5.18 -16.60
CA GLU A 107 -12.28 -5.30 -15.18
C GLU A 107 -11.91 -3.93 -14.59
N ARG A 108 -12.41 -3.66 -13.38
CA ARG A 108 -12.13 -2.44 -12.62
C ARG A 108 -11.00 -2.71 -11.64
N VAL A 109 -9.93 -1.93 -11.78
CA VAL A 109 -8.67 -2.03 -11.04
C VAL A 109 -8.26 -0.73 -10.39
#